data_AF-A0A519GZW2-F1
#
_entry.id   AF-A0A519GZW2-F1
#
_cell.length_a   1.000
_cell.length_b   1.000
_cell.length_c   1.000
_cell.angle_alpha   90.00
_cell.angle_beta   90.00
_cell.angle_gamma   90.00
#
_symmetry.space_group_name_H-M   'P 1'
#
loop_
_entity.id
_entity.type
_entity.pdbx_description
1 polymer ?
#
loop_
_entity_poly.entity_id
_entity_poly.type
_entity_poly.pdbx_seq_one_letter_code
_entity_poly.pdbx_strand_id
1 'polypeptide(L)'
;MITLTNFAINGIPPQLLSSASGMFNMMRNLGGSVGIATLATLLTNREHLHSARIGESVSLYEPATQARLDALTQTFASKGFDPATAQDMAMKALDNVVRRDSFVMAYNDAFLILGIALISCVVIVWMSKKVLGGAGAAEAAH
;
A
#
# COMPACT_ATOMS: atom_id res chain seq x y z
N MET A 1 -13.36 -21.11 5.68
CA MET A 1 -13.72 -20.35 4.45
C MET A 1 -15.17 -20.54 3.99
N ILE A 2 -15.94 -21.45 4.60
CA ILE A 2 -17.28 -21.83 4.12
C ILE A 2 -18.36 -20.76 4.44
N THR A 3 -18.15 -19.90 5.44
CA THR A 3 -19.17 -18.94 5.93
C THR A 3 -19.43 -17.75 5.00
N LEU A 4 -18.39 -17.13 4.42
CA LEU A 4 -18.56 -15.95 3.55
C LEU A 4 -19.09 -16.34 2.16
N THR A 5 -18.59 -17.43 1.60
CA THR A 5 -19.07 -17.98 0.34
C THR A 5 -20.53 -18.46 0.46
N ASN A 6 -20.93 -19.07 1.59
CA ASN A 6 -22.34 -19.40 1.82
C ASN A 6 -23.24 -18.17 1.97
N PHE A 7 -22.75 -17.07 2.55
CA PHE A 7 -23.49 -15.82 2.60
C PHE A 7 -23.70 -15.23 1.20
N ALA A 8 -22.66 -15.22 0.36
CA ALA A 8 -22.71 -14.66 -0.99
C ALA A 8 -23.59 -15.46 -1.96
N ILE A 9 -23.78 -16.76 -1.71
CA ILE A 9 -24.54 -17.67 -2.58
C ILE A 9 -25.91 -18.03 -1.97
N ASN A 10 -26.30 -17.37 -0.86
CA ASN A 10 -27.58 -17.59 -0.20
C ASN A 10 -28.74 -17.25 -1.15
N GLY A 11 -29.61 -18.23 -1.44
CA GLY A 11 -30.75 -18.08 -2.35
C GLY A 11 -30.53 -18.58 -3.79
N ILE A 12 -29.34 -19.10 -4.13
CA ILE A 12 -29.08 -19.70 -5.45
C ILE A 12 -29.50 -21.19 -5.48
N PRO A 13 -30.19 -21.67 -6.54
CA PRO A 13 -30.58 -23.07 -6.68
C PRO A 13 -29.38 -24.03 -6.56
N PRO A 14 -29.53 -25.23 -5.97
CA PRO A 14 -28.42 -26.13 -5.67
C PRO A 14 -27.62 -26.56 -6.91
N GLN A 15 -28.28 -26.64 -8.06
CA GLN A 15 -27.67 -26.90 -9.38
C GLN A 15 -26.68 -25.81 -9.86
N LEU A 16 -26.75 -24.59 -9.32
CA LEU A 16 -25.88 -23.46 -9.69
C LEU A 16 -24.85 -23.11 -8.61
N LEU A 17 -24.88 -23.77 -7.44
CA LEU A 17 -23.96 -23.51 -6.32
C LEU A 17 -22.49 -23.67 -6.72
N SER A 18 -22.16 -24.68 -7.52
CA SER A 18 -20.78 -24.95 -7.98
C SER A 18 -20.24 -23.79 -8.84
N SER A 19 -21.03 -23.35 -9.83
CA SER A 19 -20.67 -22.22 -10.69
C SER A 19 -20.57 -20.91 -9.92
N ALA A 20 -21.49 -20.65 -8.98
CA ALA A 20 -21.48 -19.45 -8.15
C ALA A 20 -20.25 -19.39 -7.21
N SER A 21 -19.88 -20.52 -6.60
CA SER A 21 -18.67 -20.62 -5.76
C SER A 21 -17.38 -20.43 -6.57
N GLY A 22 -17.34 -20.95 -7.80
CA GLY A 22 -16.23 -20.72 -8.73
C GLY A 22 -16.08 -19.22 -9.08
N MET A 23 -17.18 -18.56 -9.45
CA MET A 23 -17.17 -17.13 -9.74
C MET A 23 -16.76 -16.27 -8.54
N PHE A 24 -17.25 -16.59 -7.32
CA PHE A 24 -16.88 -15.85 -6.12
C PHE A 24 -15.38 -15.94 -5.83
N ASN A 25 -14.79 -17.14 -5.96
CA ASN A 25 -13.35 -17.33 -5.79
C ASN A 25 -12.53 -16.60 -6.85
N MET A 26 -12.99 -16.62 -8.11
CA MET A 26 -12.35 -15.87 -9.19
C MET A 26 -12.41 -14.37 -8.93
N MET A 27 -13.57 -13.82 -8.57
CA MET A 27 -13.73 -12.40 -8.25
C MET A 27 -12.86 -11.99 -7.06
N ARG A 28 -12.72 -12.84 -6.04
CA ARG A 28 -11.84 -12.60 -4.89
C ARG A 28 -10.37 -12.56 -5.30
N ASN A 29 -9.90 -13.54 -6.08
CA ASN A 29 -8.50 -13.59 -6.53
C ASN A 29 -8.20 -12.41 -7.48
N LEU A 30 -9.11 -12.11 -8.41
CA LEU A 30 -8.99 -10.98 -9.33
C LEU A 30 -8.99 -9.64 -8.56
N GLY A 31 -9.94 -9.45 -7.65
CA GLY A 31 -10.02 -8.26 -6.81
C GLY A 31 -8.78 -8.07 -5.94
N GLY A 32 -8.22 -9.17 -5.41
CA GLY A 32 -6.94 -9.14 -4.69
C GLY A 32 -5.79 -8.62 -5.57
N SER A 33 -5.60 -9.20 -6.76
CA SER A 33 -4.54 -8.78 -7.69
C SER A 33 -4.72 -7.34 -8.18
N VAL A 34 -5.93 -6.95 -8.55
CA VAL A 34 -6.25 -5.57 -9.01
C VAL A 34 -6.06 -4.56 -7.87
N GLY A 35 -6.46 -4.91 -6.65
CA GLY A 35 -6.26 -4.08 -5.47
C GLY A 35 -4.78 -3.85 -5.17
N ILE A 36 -3.97 -4.91 -5.19
CA ILE A 36 -2.52 -4.81 -5.01
C ILE A 36 -1.88 -3.94 -6.10
N ALA A 37 -2.24 -4.16 -7.37
CA ALA A 37 -1.71 -3.38 -8.48
C ALA A 37 -2.05 -1.88 -8.35
N THR A 38 -3.29 -1.57 -7.98
CA THR A 38 -3.75 -0.19 -7.78
C THR A 38 -3.02 0.47 -6.62
N LEU A 39 -2.84 -0.23 -5.49
CA LEU A 39 -2.07 0.26 -4.35
C LEU A 39 -0.60 0.49 -4.71
N ALA A 40 0.00 -0.40 -5.48
CA ALA A 40 1.37 -0.23 -5.97
C ALA A 40 1.50 1.02 -6.85
N THR A 41 0.57 1.24 -7.79
CA THR A 41 0.55 2.45 -8.62
C THR A 41 0.35 3.72 -7.79
N LEU A 42 -0.57 3.70 -6.81
CA LEU A 42 -0.79 4.81 -5.90
C LEU A 42 0.46 5.13 -5.08
N LEU A 43 1.13 4.11 -4.55
CA LEU A 43 2.37 4.27 -3.77
C LEU A 43 3.46 4.95 -4.61
N THR A 44 3.69 4.50 -5.83
CA THR A 44 4.67 5.11 -6.74
C THR A 44 4.32 6.57 -7.05
N ASN A 45 3.05 6.86 -7.37
CA ASN A 45 2.63 8.24 -7.64
C ASN A 45 2.78 9.15 -6.40
N ARG A 46 2.47 8.64 -5.21
CA ARG A 46 2.63 9.39 -3.95
C ARG A 46 4.10 9.60 -3.59
N GLU A 47 4.95 8.61 -3.83
CA GLU A 47 6.39 8.76 -3.64
C GLU A 47 6.95 9.85 -4.55
N HIS A 48 6.57 9.88 -5.83
CA HIS A 48 6.99 10.94 -6.74
C HIS A 48 6.52 12.32 -6.29
N LEU A 49 5.29 12.44 -5.79
CA LEU A 49 4.75 13.70 -5.27
C LEU A 49 5.50 14.19 -4.02
N HIS A 50 5.79 13.29 -3.08
CA HIS A 50 6.54 13.64 -1.86
C HIS A 50 8.00 13.93 -2.18
N SER A 51 8.60 13.19 -3.11
CA SER A 51 9.97 13.41 -3.58
C SER A 51 10.12 14.78 -4.26
N ALA A 52 9.15 15.17 -5.10
CA ALA A 52 9.14 16.50 -5.71
C ALA A 52 9.02 17.61 -4.65
N ARG A 53 8.11 17.45 -3.68
CA ARG A 53 7.92 18.44 -2.60
C ARG A 53 9.13 18.55 -1.66
N ILE A 54 9.74 17.42 -1.30
CA ILE A 54 10.95 17.42 -0.49
C ILE A 54 12.09 18.01 -1.31
N GLY A 55 12.22 17.67 -2.59
CA GLY A 55 13.21 18.26 -3.50
C GLY A 55 13.08 19.78 -3.65
N GLU A 56 11.86 20.32 -3.66
CA GLU A 56 11.64 21.77 -3.63
C GLU A 56 12.15 22.41 -2.32
N SER A 57 12.03 21.72 -1.19
CA SER A 57 12.55 22.19 0.12
C SER A 57 14.04 21.92 0.34
N VAL A 58 14.59 20.87 -0.29
CA VAL A 58 16.01 20.48 -0.28
C VAL A 58 16.67 21.13 -1.50
N SER A 59 16.67 22.46 -1.51
CA SER A 59 17.39 23.22 -2.51
C SER A 59 18.88 23.29 -2.13
N LEU A 60 19.77 23.21 -3.13
CA LEU A 60 21.21 23.46 -2.96
C LEU A 60 21.50 24.88 -2.44
N TYR A 61 20.52 25.78 -2.49
CA TYR A 61 20.61 27.13 -1.97
C TYR A 61 20.24 27.25 -0.49
N GLU A 62 19.68 26.20 0.11
CA GLU A 62 19.29 26.23 1.53
C GLU A 62 20.52 25.95 2.42
N PRO A 63 20.84 26.83 3.40
CA PRO A 63 22.03 26.68 4.25
C PRO A 63 22.06 25.35 5.02
N ALA A 64 20.88 24.84 5.40
CA ALA A 64 20.74 23.55 6.07
C ALA A 64 21.14 22.37 5.18
N THR A 65 20.83 22.44 3.89
CA THR A 65 21.21 21.42 2.90
C THR A 65 22.71 21.45 2.65
N GLN A 66 23.29 22.64 2.47
CA GLN A 66 24.73 22.81 2.28
C GLN A 66 25.54 22.27 3.46
N ALA A 67 25.17 22.64 4.70
CA ALA A 67 25.84 22.14 5.91
C ALA A 67 25.80 20.61 6.01
N ARG A 68 24.71 19.98 5.56
CA ARG A 68 24.55 18.53 5.56
C ARG A 68 25.37 17.86 4.47
N LEU A 69 25.43 18.48 3.28
CA LEU A 69 26.26 18.04 2.19
C LEU A 69 27.74 18.10 2.59
N ASP A 70 28.18 19.22 3.18
CA ASP A 70 29.56 19.41 3.63
C ASP A 70 29.95 18.39 4.70
N ALA A 71 29.06 18.11 5.67
CA ALA A 71 29.29 17.09 6.69
C ALA A 71 29.42 15.68 6.08
N LEU A 72 28.59 15.34 5.09
CA LEU A 72 28.68 14.08 4.36
C LEU A 72 29.97 14.00 3.54
N THR A 73 30.32 15.06 2.82
CA THR A 73 31.57 15.13 2.05
C THR A 73 32.78 14.99 2.97
N GLN A 74 32.81 15.64 4.13
CA GLN A 74 33.87 15.46 5.12
C GLN A 74 33.94 14.02 5.64
N THR A 75 32.81 13.36 5.85
CA THR A 75 32.75 11.96 6.27
C THR A 75 33.32 11.00 5.21
N PHE A 76 33.08 11.27 3.93
CA PHE A 76 33.66 10.48 2.84
C PHE A 76 35.14 10.82 2.62
N ALA A 77 35.51 12.10 2.70
CA ALA A 77 36.91 12.51 2.64
C ALA A 77 37.73 11.90 3.79
N SER A 78 37.19 11.81 5.00
CA SER A 78 37.86 11.15 6.14
C SER A 78 38.03 9.64 5.96
N LYS A 79 37.28 9.03 5.04
CA LYS A 79 37.43 7.61 4.66
C LYS A 79 38.47 7.39 3.55
N GLY A 80 39.14 8.45 3.09
CA GLY A 80 40.22 8.39 2.11
C GLY A 80 39.80 8.53 0.65
N PHE A 81 38.56 8.94 0.38
CA PHE A 81 38.10 9.26 -0.97
C PHE A 81 38.60 10.63 -1.42
N ASP A 82 38.85 10.79 -2.72
CA ASP A 82 39.20 12.09 -3.28
C ASP A 82 38.02 13.08 -3.16
N PRO A 83 38.28 14.41 -3.14
CA PRO A 83 37.24 15.40 -2.91
C PRO A 83 36.09 15.37 -3.91
N ALA A 84 36.35 15.03 -5.17
CA ALA A 84 35.33 14.98 -6.22
C ALA A 84 34.41 13.76 -6.02
N THR A 85 35.00 12.58 -5.76
CA THR A 85 34.25 11.36 -5.44
C THR A 85 33.50 11.47 -4.11
N ALA A 86 34.08 12.13 -3.11
CA ALA A 86 33.44 12.38 -1.82
C ALA A 86 32.21 13.29 -1.94
N GLN A 87 32.24 14.29 -2.82
CA GLN A 87 31.07 15.13 -3.11
C GLN A 87 29.98 14.36 -3.87
N ASP A 88 30.34 13.61 -4.91
CA ASP A 88 29.37 12.79 -5.65
C ASP A 88 28.67 11.74 -4.74
N MET A 89 29.43 11.10 -3.85
CA MET A 89 28.86 10.19 -2.86
C MET A 89 27.98 10.90 -1.83
N ALA A 90 28.35 12.11 -1.39
CA ALA A 90 27.51 12.92 -0.50
C ALA A 90 26.17 13.29 -1.15
N MET A 91 26.18 13.67 -2.43
CA MET A 91 24.96 13.96 -3.18
C MET A 91 24.07 12.71 -3.32
N LYS A 92 24.65 11.56 -3.69
CA LYS A 92 23.90 10.29 -3.77
C LYS A 92 23.34 9.85 -2.42
N ALA A 93 24.08 10.05 -1.34
CA ALA A 93 23.61 9.75 0.01
C ALA A 93 22.41 10.63 0.39
N LEU A 94 22.47 11.92 0.06
CA LEU A 94 21.37 12.85 0.31
C LEU A 94 20.13 12.50 -0.51
N ASP A 95 20.29 12.20 -1.80
CA ASP A 95 19.19 11.75 -2.68
C ASP A 95 18.51 10.49 -2.13
N ASN A 96 19.29 9.52 -1.66
CA ASN A 96 18.74 8.30 -1.06
C ASN A 96 17.96 8.57 0.23
N VAL A 97 18.37 9.56 1.03
CA VAL A 97 17.62 9.98 2.23
C VAL A 97 16.29 10.61 1.84
N VAL A 98 16.29 11.56 0.91
CA VAL A 98 15.08 12.20 0.39
C VAL A 98 14.11 11.16 -0.16
N ARG A 99 14.61 10.23 -0.95
CA ARG A 99 13.82 9.14 -1.51
C ARG A 99 13.22 8.24 -0.43
N ARG A 100 14.01 7.86 0.57
CA ARG A 100 13.52 7.04 1.69
C ARG A 100 12.39 7.75 2.45
N ASP A 101 12.56 9.02 2.76
CA ASP A 101 11.56 9.78 3.50
C ASP A 101 10.28 9.97 2.67
N SER A 102 10.43 10.17 1.35
CA SER A 102 9.31 10.21 0.39
C SER A 102 8.51 8.91 0.37
N PHE A 103 9.21 7.76 0.36
CA PHE A 103 8.56 6.45 0.46
C PHE A 103 7.80 6.30 1.78
N VAL A 104 8.37 6.71 2.91
CA VAL A 104 7.70 6.61 4.22
C VAL A 104 6.38 7.40 4.21
N MET A 105 6.38 8.62 3.66
CA MET A 105 5.16 9.43 3.53
C MET A 105 4.15 8.78 2.57
N ALA A 106 4.61 8.26 1.44
CA ALA A 106 3.76 7.56 0.48
C ALA A 106 3.11 6.30 1.07
N TYR A 107 3.84 5.54 1.87
CA TYR A 107 3.31 4.38 2.61
C TYR A 107 2.24 4.81 3.61
N ASN A 108 2.45 5.92 4.34
CA ASN A 108 1.46 6.44 5.28
C ASN A 108 0.13 6.76 4.56
N ASP A 109 0.21 7.45 3.41
CA ASP A 109 -0.96 7.73 2.57
C ASP A 109 -1.66 6.44 2.11
N ALA A 110 -0.89 5.44 1.67
CA ALA A 110 -1.43 4.15 1.23
C ALA A 110 -2.13 3.40 2.39
N PHE A 111 -1.55 3.42 3.60
CA PHE A 111 -2.17 2.85 4.79
C PHE A 111 -3.49 3.52 5.15
N LEU A 112 -3.57 4.84 5.03
CA LEU A 112 -4.79 5.59 5.28
C LEU A 112 -5.89 5.22 4.27
N ILE A 113 -5.55 5.10 2.98
CA ILE A 113 -6.46 4.65 1.92
C ILE A 113 -6.97 3.22 2.20
N LEU A 114 -6.06 2.30 2.56
CA LEU A 114 -6.41 0.94 2.98
C LEU A 114 -7.35 0.95 4.19
N GLY A 115 -7.07 1.78 5.20
CA GLY A 115 -7.92 1.93 6.38
C GLY A 115 -9.34 2.38 6.02
N ILE A 116 -9.47 3.39 5.16
CA ILE A 116 -10.78 3.85 4.66
C ILE A 116 -11.49 2.74 3.89
N ALA A 117 -10.79 2.00 3.04
CA ALA A 117 -11.36 0.89 2.29
C ALA A 117 -11.88 -0.24 3.21
N LEU A 118 -11.16 -0.56 4.29
CA LEU A 118 -11.62 -1.55 5.26
C LEU A 118 -12.83 -1.04 6.06
N ILE A 119 -12.81 0.24 6.48
CA ILE A 119 -13.95 0.85 7.18
C ILE A 119 -15.19 0.87 6.28
N SER A 120 -15.04 1.18 4.99
CA SER A 120 -16.17 1.17 4.05
C SER A 120 -16.76 -0.24 3.89
N CYS A 121 -15.92 -1.28 3.83
CA CYS A 121 -16.39 -2.67 3.86
C CYS A 121 -17.21 -2.97 5.13
N VAL A 122 -16.75 -2.52 6.30
CA VAL A 122 -17.50 -2.70 7.57
C VAL A 122 -18.86 -2.00 7.52
N VAL A 123 -18.92 -0.76 7.03
CA VAL A 123 -20.18 0.00 6.89
C VAL A 123 -21.15 -0.70 5.94
N ILE A 124 -20.66 -1.20 4.80
CA ILE A 124 -21.48 -1.94 3.82
C ILE A 124 -22.05 -3.21 4.46
N VAL A 125 -21.24 -3.96 5.20
CA VAL A 125 -21.70 -5.17 5.91
C VAL A 125 -22.71 -4.82 6.99
N TRP A 126 -22.51 -3.72 7.72
CA TRP A 126 -23.43 -3.27 8.76
C TRP A 126 -24.79 -2.79 8.20
N MET A 127 -24.79 -2.12 7.05
CA MET A 127 -26.02 -1.71 6.35
C MET A 127 -26.73 -2.87 5.64
N SER A 128 -26.01 -3.95 5.36
CA SER A 128 -26.60 -5.14 4.75
C SER A 128 -27.58 -5.76 5.75
N LYS A 129 -28.82 -5.99 5.29
CA LYS A 129 -29.84 -6.67 6.12
C LYS A 129 -29.24 -7.95 6.67
N LYS A 130 -29.42 -8.18 7.97
CA LYS A 130 -29.06 -9.43 8.65
C LYS A 130 -29.80 -10.55 7.93
N VAL A 131 -29.16 -11.22 6.99
CA VAL A 131 -29.60 -12.52 6.50
C VAL A 131 -29.41 -13.41 7.72
N LEU A 132 -30.51 -13.69 8.44
CA LEU A 132 -30.53 -14.80 9.39
C LEU A 132 -29.98 -15.99 8.61
N GLY A 133 -28.83 -16.50 9.05
CA GLY A 133 -28.19 -17.65 8.44
C GLY A 133 -29.26 -18.71 8.25
N GLY A 134 -29.51 -19.07 6.99
CA GLY A 134 -30.47 -20.10 6.63
C GLY A 134 -30.17 -21.33 7.47
N ALA A 135 -31.17 -21.77 8.21
CA ALA A 135 -31.21 -23.02 8.95
C ALA A 135 -31.02 -24.20 7.98
N GLY A 136 -29.79 -24.45 7.55
CA GLY A 136 -29.43 -25.57 6.67
C GLY A 136 -28.20 -26.35 7.15
N ALA A 137 -27.51 -25.88 8.19
CA ALA A 137 -26.40 -26.61 8.80
C ALA A 137 -26.85 -27.61 9.89
N ALA A 138 -28.15 -27.66 10.21
CA ALA A 138 -28.70 -28.57 11.22
C ALA A 138 -29.26 -29.88 10.65
N GLU A 139 -29.44 -30.01 9.34
CA GLU A 139 -30.08 -31.20 8.73
C GLU A 139 -29.09 -32.20 8.10
N ALA A 140 -27.79 -31.92 8.15
CA ALA A 140 -26.74 -32.84 7.70
C ALA A 140 -26.08 -33.64 8.85
N ALA A 141 -26.71 -33.66 10.03
CA ALA A 141 -26.22 -34.35 11.22
C ALA A 141 -27.26 -35.32 11.80
N HIS A 142 -28.05 -35.97 10.93
CA HIS A 142 -28.88 -37.10 11.32
C HIS A 142 -28.95 -38.18 10.23
#